data_AF-A0A536QL02-F1
#
_entry.id   AF-A0A536QL02-F1
#
_cell.length_a   1.000
_cell.length_b   1.000
_cell.length_c   1.000
_cell.angle_alpha   90.00
_cell.angle_beta   90.00
_cell.angle_gamma   90.00
#
_symmetry.space_group_name_H-M   'P 1'
#
loop_
_entity.id
_entity.type
_entity.pdbx_description
1 polymer ?
#
loop_
_entity_poly.entity_id
_entity_poly.type
_entity_poly.pdbx_seq_one_letter_code
_entity_poly.pdbx_strand_id
1 'polypeptide(L)'
;MQIIFDAGALTPHRNTSVLFGRFDIPATDLVDPLWLVPSLKLNELTRAEYCRYHKRKHLHFIASPKEGSRDAASRYQVQKSLLARRVFADHSGAATLPLDLSSMSNEEGDFFEYGFATRFLRDCTGTEKLLRPDPDLGRDMLALTLRPFGWASLAIKGTALRQHANDVIAVLVKERTFFPHRRHFVLVQYFDRTLRRLHPVSWLIPSLAFARLANRSSGMYQMVTNLNGTKNRWAPYAIPTEDDAAAFIRWMRRPPAA
;
A
#
# COMPACT_ATOMS: atom_id res chain seq x y z
N MET A 1 27.38 -0.68 9.03
CA MET A 1 25.92 -0.55 9.18
C MET A 1 25.34 -1.91 9.53
N GLN A 2 24.42 -1.95 10.47
CA GLN A 2 23.67 -3.16 10.82
C GLN A 2 22.18 -2.82 10.78
N ILE A 3 21.41 -3.57 10.00
CA ILE A 3 19.96 -3.47 9.91
C ILE A 3 19.37 -4.84 10.24
N ILE A 4 18.35 -4.84 11.10
CA ILE A 4 17.66 -6.05 11.55
C ILE A 4 16.21 -5.95 11.09
N PHE A 5 15.70 -6.99 10.44
CA PHE A 5 14.31 -7.06 9.96
C PHE A 5 13.75 -8.47 10.08
N ASP A 6 12.44 -8.62 10.02
CA ASP A 6 11.79 -9.93 10.15
C ASP A 6 12.03 -10.80 8.91
N ALA A 7 12.37 -12.08 9.11
CA ALA A 7 12.51 -13.07 8.04
C ALA A 7 11.19 -13.33 7.29
N GLY A 8 10.05 -13.16 7.96
CA GLY A 8 8.73 -13.31 7.34
C GLY A 8 8.29 -12.13 6.47
N ALA A 9 9.03 -11.01 6.47
CA ALA A 9 8.62 -9.79 5.78
C ALA A 9 8.86 -9.82 4.26
N LEU A 10 9.65 -10.77 3.75
CA LEU A 10 10.11 -10.76 2.35
C LEU A 10 10.09 -12.17 1.76
N THR A 11 9.16 -12.41 0.83
CA THR A 11 9.19 -13.57 -0.07
C THR A 11 10.09 -13.24 -1.27
N PRO A 12 11.23 -13.92 -1.47
CA PRO A 12 12.13 -13.62 -2.58
C PRO A 12 11.46 -13.80 -3.96
N HIS A 13 11.68 -12.85 -4.87
CA HIS A 13 11.08 -12.84 -6.20
C HIS A 13 12.02 -12.25 -7.26
N ARG A 14 11.95 -12.76 -8.50
CA ARG A 14 12.90 -12.42 -9.59
C ARG A 14 12.96 -10.93 -9.92
N ASN A 15 11.85 -10.22 -9.78
CA ASN A 15 11.74 -8.79 -10.13
C ASN A 15 11.72 -7.86 -8.92
N THR A 16 12.06 -8.37 -7.73
CA THR A 16 12.03 -7.59 -6.49
C THR A 16 13.44 -7.33 -6.00
N SER A 17 13.75 -6.06 -5.74
CA SER A 17 14.98 -5.63 -5.05
C SER A 17 14.64 -4.98 -3.72
N VAL A 18 15.52 -5.14 -2.73
CA VAL A 18 15.42 -4.56 -1.40
C VAL A 18 16.47 -3.48 -1.25
N LEU A 19 16.04 -2.29 -0.82
CA LEU A 19 16.91 -1.17 -0.56
C LEU A 19 17.23 -1.11 0.94
N PHE A 20 18.50 -1.24 1.30
CA PHE A 20 18.99 -0.97 2.64
C PHE A 20 19.62 0.41 2.68
N GLY A 21 19.25 1.20 3.68
CA GLY A 21 19.74 2.57 3.82
C GLY A 21 19.69 3.04 5.27
N ARG A 22 20.60 3.95 5.61
CA ARG A 22 20.53 4.69 6.87
C ARG A 22 19.84 6.01 6.61
N PHE A 23 18.79 6.30 7.38
CA PHE A 23 18.15 7.60 7.39
C PHE A 23 18.74 8.45 8.53
N ASP A 24 19.23 9.64 8.19
CA ASP A 24 19.68 10.65 9.15
C ASP A 24 18.49 11.50 9.58
N ILE A 25 18.10 11.37 10.85
CA ILE A 25 16.92 12.05 11.40
C ILE A 25 17.11 13.58 11.40
N PRO A 26 18.20 14.14 11.97
CA PRO A 26 18.48 15.57 11.86
C PRO A 26 18.47 16.12 10.43
N ALA A 27 19.11 15.42 9.49
CA ALA A 27 19.18 15.88 8.09
C ALA A 27 17.88 15.61 7.31
N THR A 28 16.97 14.82 7.87
CA THR A 28 15.74 14.34 7.21
C THR A 28 15.99 13.68 5.86
N ASP A 29 17.11 12.96 5.73
CA ASP A 29 17.59 12.46 4.45
C ASP A 29 18.27 11.07 4.56
N LEU A 30 18.33 10.35 3.45
CA LEU A 30 19.11 9.13 3.31
C LEU A 30 20.60 9.43 3.17
N VAL A 31 21.41 8.64 3.87
CA VAL A 31 22.86 8.75 3.90
C VAL A 31 23.47 7.77 2.90
N ASP A 32 24.37 8.27 2.06
CA ASP A 32 25.16 7.45 1.16
C ASP A 32 26.31 6.70 1.87
N PRO A 33 26.67 5.48 1.40
CA PRO A 33 26.01 4.73 0.34
C PRO A 33 24.76 3.97 0.84
N LEU A 34 23.89 3.60 -0.09
CA LEU A 34 22.78 2.67 0.11
C LEU A 34 23.14 1.30 -0.50
N TRP A 35 22.31 0.27 -0.29
CA TRP A 35 22.48 -1.04 -0.92
C TRP A 35 21.20 -1.47 -1.61
N LEU A 36 21.26 -1.66 -2.93
CA LEU A 36 20.14 -2.19 -3.72
C LEU A 36 20.41 -3.66 -4.03
N VAL A 37 19.76 -4.55 -3.28
CA VAL A 37 20.01 -6.00 -3.27
C VAL A 37 18.86 -6.73 -3.96
N PRO A 38 19.08 -7.54 -5.00
CA PRO A 38 18.05 -8.42 -5.52
C PRO A 38 17.52 -9.35 -4.43
N SER A 39 16.21 -9.47 -4.26
CA SER A 39 15.62 -10.22 -3.15
C SER A 39 16.06 -11.70 -3.11
N LEU A 40 16.32 -12.30 -4.28
CA LEU A 40 16.88 -13.66 -4.41
C LEU A 40 18.29 -13.82 -3.80
N LYS A 41 18.99 -12.72 -3.55
CA LYS A 41 20.35 -12.69 -2.97
C LYS A 41 20.36 -12.39 -1.47
N LEU A 42 19.21 -12.13 -0.85
CA LEU A 42 19.13 -11.78 0.58
C LEU A 42 19.68 -12.89 1.48
N ASN A 43 19.40 -14.15 1.19
CA ASN A 43 19.90 -15.28 1.98
C ASN A 43 21.44 -15.40 1.96
N GLU A 44 22.09 -14.88 0.91
CA GLU A 44 23.56 -14.85 0.82
C GLU A 44 24.17 -13.68 1.63
N LEU A 45 23.37 -12.65 1.95
CA LEU A 45 23.82 -11.39 2.55
C LEU A 45 23.30 -11.17 3.96
N THR A 46 22.44 -12.05 4.45
CA THR A 46 21.81 -11.94 5.77
C THR A 46 22.10 -13.15 6.63
N ARG A 47 22.12 -12.92 7.94
CA ARG A 47 22.20 -13.99 8.94
C ARG A 47 20.87 -14.09 9.67
N ALA A 48 20.32 -15.30 9.73
CA ALA A 48 19.11 -15.56 10.49
C ALA A 48 19.46 -15.79 11.97
N GLU A 49 18.90 -14.97 12.85
CA GLU A 49 19.02 -15.10 14.30
C GLU A 49 17.62 -15.24 14.92
N TYR A 50 17.46 -16.15 15.88
CA TYR A 50 16.17 -16.32 16.54
C TYR A 50 16.01 -15.30 17.68
N CYS A 51 15.05 -14.38 17.53
CA CYS A 51 14.74 -13.42 18.58
C CYS A 51 13.79 -14.05 19.60
N ARG A 52 14.32 -14.37 20.80
CA ARG A 52 13.53 -14.99 21.89
C ARG A 52 12.35 -14.11 22.35
N TYR A 53 12.55 -12.78 22.38
CA TYR A 53 11.50 -11.84 22.78
C TYR A 53 10.31 -11.83 21.82
N HIS A 54 10.59 -11.76 20.51
CA HIS A 54 9.56 -11.72 19.48
C HIS A 54 9.09 -13.11 19.01
N LYS A 55 9.69 -14.19 19.54
CA LYS A 55 9.42 -15.60 19.18
C LYS A 55 9.48 -15.89 17.67
N ARG A 56 10.33 -15.18 16.92
CA ARG A 56 10.48 -15.29 15.45
C ARG A 56 11.93 -15.13 14.99
N LYS A 57 12.23 -15.57 13.77
CA LYS A 57 13.56 -15.39 13.15
C LYS A 57 13.69 -13.99 12.57
N HIS A 58 14.78 -13.31 12.90
CA HIS A 58 15.17 -12.03 12.32
C HIS A 58 16.33 -12.23 11.36
N LEU A 59 16.32 -11.50 10.25
CA LEU A 59 17.43 -11.43 9.32
C LEU A 59 18.27 -10.19 9.63
N HIS A 60 19.56 -10.42 9.77
CA HIS A 60 20.56 -9.39 10.05
C HIS A 60 21.32 -9.11 8.78
N PHE A 61 21.16 -7.90 8.24
CA PHE A 61 21.98 -7.37 7.16
C PHE A 61 23.12 -6.54 7.75
N ILE A 62 24.36 -6.95 7.51
CA ILE A 62 25.55 -6.29 8.01
C ILE A 62 26.43 -5.92 6.81
N ALA A 63 26.70 -4.63 6.63
CA ALA A 63 27.48 -4.13 5.51
C ALA A 63 28.35 -2.94 5.94
N SER A 64 29.55 -2.83 5.35
CA SER A 64 30.42 -1.68 5.56
C SER A 64 30.06 -0.56 4.58
N PRO A 65 29.88 0.70 5.04
CA PRO A 65 29.66 1.84 4.15
C PRO A 65 30.94 2.30 3.44
N LYS A 66 32.10 1.73 3.77
CA LYS A 66 33.38 2.11 3.18
C LYS A 66 33.41 1.70 1.70
N GLU A 67 33.75 2.64 0.83
CA GLU A 67 34.00 2.37 -0.58
C GLU A 67 35.14 1.36 -0.74
N GLY A 68 34.98 0.39 -1.64
CA GLY A 68 35.96 -0.68 -1.83
C GLY A 68 36.02 -1.70 -0.70
N SER A 69 35.00 -1.76 0.17
CA SER A 69 34.85 -2.82 1.16
C SER A 69 34.90 -4.22 0.52
N ARG A 70 35.51 -5.18 1.22
CA ARG A 70 35.56 -6.60 0.81
C ARG A 70 34.37 -7.42 1.30
N ASP A 71 33.41 -6.81 2.02
CA ASP A 71 32.20 -7.54 2.42
C ASP A 71 31.33 -7.89 1.22
N ALA A 72 30.55 -8.97 1.33
CA ALA A 72 29.74 -9.49 0.23
C ALA A 72 28.66 -8.50 -0.27
N ALA A 73 28.29 -7.52 0.56
CA ALA A 73 27.29 -6.53 0.22
C ALA A 73 27.89 -5.34 -0.56
N SER A 74 29.22 -5.15 -0.57
CA SER A 74 29.86 -4.00 -1.22
C SER A 74 29.53 -3.86 -2.71
N ARG A 75 29.36 -4.98 -3.42
CA ARG A 75 28.93 -5.01 -4.84
C ARG A 75 27.54 -4.45 -5.11
N TYR A 76 26.71 -4.31 -4.07
CA TYR A 76 25.36 -3.77 -4.17
C TYR A 76 25.27 -2.31 -3.70
N GLN A 77 26.40 -1.70 -3.33
CA GLN A 77 26.42 -0.28 -2.97
C GLN A 77 25.95 0.59 -4.14
N VAL A 78 25.10 1.56 -3.83
CA VAL A 78 24.55 2.51 -4.79
C VAL A 78 24.50 3.90 -4.16
N GLN A 79 24.89 4.90 -4.93
CA GLN A 79 24.71 6.29 -4.56
C GLN A 79 23.23 6.67 -4.71
N LYS A 80 22.71 7.47 -3.79
CA LYS A 80 21.31 7.93 -3.77
C LYS A 80 20.94 8.61 -5.09
N SER A 81 21.85 9.41 -5.65
CA SER A 81 21.70 10.07 -6.96
C SER A 81 21.48 9.10 -8.12
N LEU A 82 21.93 7.85 -7.98
CA LEU A 82 21.81 6.81 -8.99
C LEU A 82 20.61 5.88 -8.73
N LEU A 83 19.92 5.99 -7.60
CA LEU A 83 18.75 5.16 -7.30
C LEU A 83 17.66 5.33 -8.35
N ALA A 84 17.28 6.57 -8.67
CA ALA A 84 16.20 6.81 -9.63
C ALA A 84 16.54 6.20 -11.00
N ARG A 85 17.80 6.34 -11.44
CA ARG A 85 18.27 5.68 -12.66
C ARG A 85 18.28 4.16 -12.51
N ARG A 86 18.82 3.57 -11.44
CA ARG A 86 18.90 2.10 -11.33
C ARG A 86 17.58 1.40 -11.04
N VAL A 87 16.67 2.04 -10.32
CA VAL A 87 15.35 1.49 -9.97
C VAL A 87 14.36 1.70 -11.12
N PHE A 88 14.44 2.83 -11.84
CA PHE A 88 13.46 3.20 -12.86
C PHE A 88 13.97 3.21 -14.31
N ALA A 89 15.28 3.01 -14.59
CA ALA A 89 15.79 3.05 -15.97
C ALA A 89 15.20 1.97 -16.89
N ASP A 90 14.68 0.87 -16.34
CA ASP A 90 14.10 -0.23 -17.15
C ASP A 90 12.56 -0.19 -17.24
N HIS A 91 11.90 0.86 -16.74
CA HIS A 91 10.43 0.95 -16.69
C HIS A 91 9.82 1.98 -17.66
N SER A 92 10.53 2.34 -18.73
CA SER A 92 9.96 3.21 -19.79
C SER A 92 8.88 2.53 -20.65
N GLY A 93 8.65 1.23 -20.46
CA GLY A 93 7.47 0.54 -20.99
C GLY A 93 6.30 0.72 -20.03
N ALA A 94 5.14 1.11 -20.55
CA ALA A 94 3.88 1.10 -19.79
C ALA A 94 3.78 -0.22 -19.01
N ALA A 95 3.87 -0.14 -17.67
CA ALA A 95 3.94 -1.30 -16.80
C ALA A 95 2.74 -2.20 -17.08
N THR A 96 2.96 -3.27 -17.84
CA THR A 96 1.94 -4.28 -18.06
C THR A 96 1.99 -5.14 -16.82
N LEU A 97 0.95 -5.04 -15.97
CA LEU A 97 0.84 -5.83 -14.76
C LEU A 97 1.05 -7.33 -15.09
N PRO A 98 1.97 -8.03 -14.41
CA PRO A 98 2.15 -9.46 -14.63
C PRO A 98 0.83 -10.21 -14.37
N LEU A 99 0.46 -11.06 -15.33
CA LEU A 99 -0.79 -11.84 -15.37
C LEU A 99 -1.00 -12.78 -14.17
N ASP A 100 0.08 -13.09 -13.45
CA ASP A 100 0.09 -14.06 -12.34
C ASP A 100 -0.01 -13.43 -10.94
N LEU A 101 -0.28 -12.12 -10.83
CA LEU A 101 -0.49 -11.43 -9.54
C LEU A 101 -1.77 -11.86 -8.78
N SER A 102 -2.49 -12.88 -9.24
CA SER A 102 -3.84 -13.20 -8.75
C SER A 102 -4.05 -14.68 -8.42
N SER A 103 -3.08 -15.34 -7.78
CA SER A 103 -3.32 -16.70 -7.26
C SER A 103 -3.59 -16.74 -5.76
N MET A 104 -3.33 -15.67 -5.01
CA MET A 104 -3.65 -15.58 -3.58
C MET A 104 -4.51 -14.36 -3.25
N SER A 105 -5.54 -14.54 -2.40
CA SER A 105 -6.44 -13.45 -1.97
C SER A 105 -5.73 -12.28 -1.29
N ASN A 106 -4.55 -12.52 -0.70
CA ASN A 106 -3.73 -11.46 -0.08
C ASN A 106 -3.09 -10.55 -1.15
N GLU A 107 -2.67 -11.12 -2.29
CA GLU A 107 -2.06 -10.38 -3.40
C GLU A 107 -3.07 -9.46 -4.10
N GLU A 108 -4.33 -9.92 -4.21
CA GLU A 108 -5.42 -9.09 -4.74
C GLU A 108 -5.70 -7.88 -3.83
N GLY A 109 -5.73 -8.06 -2.50
CA GLY A 109 -5.86 -6.94 -1.56
C GLY A 109 -4.70 -5.95 -1.65
N ASP A 110 -3.48 -6.45 -1.59
CA ASP A 110 -2.26 -5.65 -1.69
C ASP A 110 -2.20 -4.84 -3.01
N PHE A 111 -2.66 -5.41 -4.13
CA PHE A 111 -2.70 -4.70 -5.41
C PHE A 111 -3.46 -3.36 -5.34
N PHE A 112 -4.66 -3.36 -4.73
CA PHE A 112 -5.45 -2.13 -4.60
C PHE A 112 -4.82 -1.16 -3.60
N GLU A 113 -4.25 -1.69 -2.51
CA GLU A 113 -3.54 -0.90 -1.51
C GLU A 113 -2.33 -0.16 -2.11
N TYR A 114 -1.47 -0.86 -2.85
CA TYR A 114 -0.31 -0.25 -3.51
C TYR A 114 -0.72 0.68 -4.67
N GLY A 115 -1.80 0.36 -5.38
CA GLY A 115 -2.38 1.24 -6.40
C GLY A 115 -2.80 2.59 -5.82
N PHE A 116 -3.51 2.57 -4.68
CA PHE A 116 -3.85 3.79 -3.94
C PHE A 116 -2.61 4.52 -3.42
N ALA A 117 -1.66 3.79 -2.79
CA ALA A 117 -0.44 4.39 -2.27
C ALA A 117 0.36 5.13 -3.35
N THR A 118 0.42 4.57 -4.56
CA THR A 118 1.07 5.22 -5.71
C THR A 118 0.38 6.53 -6.10
N ARG A 119 -0.95 6.53 -6.21
CA ARG A 119 -1.72 7.77 -6.50
C ARG A 119 -1.60 8.79 -5.37
N PHE A 120 -1.56 8.34 -4.12
CA PHE A 120 -1.32 9.21 -2.97
C PHE A 120 0.04 9.89 -3.03
N LEU A 121 1.10 9.13 -3.32
CA LEU A 121 2.44 9.70 -3.48
C LEU A 121 2.53 10.68 -4.66
N ARG A 122 1.81 10.41 -5.76
CA ARG A 122 1.69 11.32 -6.90
C ARG A 122 0.99 12.64 -6.52
N ASP A 123 -0.05 12.58 -5.71
CA ASP A 123 -0.91 13.73 -5.41
C ASP A 123 -0.52 14.47 -4.12
N CYS A 124 0.42 13.93 -3.34
CA CYS A 124 0.90 14.56 -2.12
C CYS A 124 1.75 15.81 -2.41
N THR A 125 1.74 16.75 -1.46
CA THR A 125 2.49 18.01 -1.54
C THR A 125 3.81 17.96 -0.78
N GLY A 126 4.18 16.78 -0.26
CA GLY A 126 5.37 16.54 0.56
C GLY A 126 5.15 16.71 2.06
N THR A 127 4.04 17.32 2.49
CA THR A 127 3.68 17.46 3.92
C THR A 127 2.85 16.30 4.46
N GLU A 128 2.28 15.50 3.55
CA GLU A 128 1.53 14.30 3.87
C GLU A 128 2.45 13.08 4.04
N LYS A 129 2.09 12.19 4.96
CA LYS A 129 2.69 10.87 5.12
C LYS A 129 1.60 9.81 5.04
N LEU A 130 1.93 8.70 4.39
CA LEU A 130 1.09 7.50 4.32
C LEU A 130 1.78 6.39 5.11
N LEU A 131 1.03 5.75 6.00
CA LEU A 131 1.49 4.69 6.88
C LEU A 131 0.61 3.46 6.68
N ARG A 132 1.23 2.28 6.67
CA ARG A 132 0.52 1.00 6.80
C ARG A 132 0.49 0.63 8.29
N PRO A 133 -0.69 0.57 8.94
CA PRO A 133 -0.76 0.24 10.36
C PRO A 133 -0.47 -1.26 10.60
N ASP A 134 0.15 -1.56 11.74
CA ASP A 134 0.43 -2.92 12.21
C ASP A 134 0.11 -2.99 13.73
N PRO A 135 -0.84 -3.83 14.19
CA PRO A 135 -1.64 -4.78 13.40
C PRO A 135 -2.72 -4.11 12.55
N ASP A 136 -3.08 -4.75 11.43
CA ASP A 136 -4.23 -4.34 10.61
C ASP A 136 -5.56 -4.65 11.34
N LEU A 137 -6.17 -3.59 11.90
CA LEU A 137 -7.48 -3.61 12.55
C LEU A 137 -8.54 -3.01 11.63
N GLY A 138 -8.64 -3.53 10.40
CA GLY A 138 -9.58 -3.05 9.38
C GLY A 138 -9.22 -1.67 8.83
N ARG A 139 -7.95 -1.31 8.90
CA ARG A 139 -7.40 -0.04 8.41
C ARG A 139 -6.20 -0.41 7.57
N ASP A 140 -6.36 -0.35 6.26
CA ASP A 140 -5.30 -0.73 5.34
C ASP A 140 -4.27 0.43 5.21
N MET A 141 -4.71 1.68 5.37
CA MET A 141 -3.86 2.88 5.35
C MET A 141 -4.22 3.91 6.43
N LEU A 142 -3.22 4.63 6.92
CA LEU A 142 -3.35 5.84 7.73
C LEU A 142 -2.56 6.98 7.06
N ALA A 143 -3.24 8.06 6.71
CA ALA A 143 -2.58 9.28 6.25
C ALA A 143 -2.62 10.37 7.31
N LEU A 144 -1.56 11.15 7.34
CA LEU A 144 -1.42 12.32 8.21
C LEU A 144 -0.77 13.48 7.45
N THR A 145 -1.16 14.69 7.78
CA THR A 145 -0.48 15.93 7.37
C THR A 145 -0.08 16.69 8.63
N LEU A 146 1.09 17.33 8.59
CA LEU A 146 1.66 18.01 9.76
C LEU A 146 1.27 19.49 9.85
N ARG A 147 0.87 20.12 8.74
CA ARG A 147 0.61 21.58 8.67
C ARG A 147 -0.48 21.90 7.63
N PRO A 148 -1.72 22.20 8.05
CA PRO A 148 -2.26 22.01 9.41
C PRO A 148 -2.30 20.53 9.79
N PHE A 149 -2.32 20.21 11.09
CA PHE A 149 -2.43 18.82 11.52
C PHE A 149 -3.77 18.22 11.08
N GLY A 150 -3.70 17.09 10.37
CA GLY A 150 -4.87 16.36 9.86
C GLY A 150 -4.54 14.89 9.76
N TRP A 151 -5.55 14.04 9.91
CA TRP A 151 -5.39 12.60 9.74
C TRP A 151 -6.66 11.96 9.21
N ALA A 152 -6.50 10.89 8.43
CA ALA A 152 -7.59 10.03 8.02
C ALA A 152 -7.08 8.60 7.83
N SER A 153 -7.90 7.60 8.13
CA SER A 153 -7.60 6.20 7.86
C SER A 153 -8.50 5.65 6.75
N LEU A 154 -8.01 4.65 6.03
CA LEU A 154 -8.70 4.05 4.88
C LEU A 154 -8.73 2.54 5.03
N ALA A 155 -9.89 1.94 4.78
CA ALA A 155 -10.01 0.53 4.42
C ALA A 155 -10.17 0.46 2.90
N ILE A 156 -9.28 -0.22 2.21
CA ILE A 156 -9.28 -0.45 0.78
C ILE A 156 -9.85 -1.84 0.53
N LYS A 157 -10.89 -1.91 -0.29
CA LYS A 157 -11.53 -3.16 -0.67
C LYS A 157 -11.71 -3.16 -2.17
N GLY A 158 -10.96 -3.99 -2.86
CA GLY A 158 -11.11 -4.18 -4.29
C GLY A 158 -11.56 -5.58 -4.63
N THR A 159 -12.07 -5.72 -5.84
CA THR A 159 -12.35 -7.02 -6.43
C THR A 159 -12.12 -6.96 -7.94
N ALA A 160 -11.74 -8.10 -8.51
CA ALA A 160 -11.78 -8.31 -9.95
C ALA A 160 -12.97 -9.19 -10.38
N LEU A 161 -13.83 -9.59 -9.43
CA LEU A 161 -14.97 -10.48 -9.66
C LEU A 161 -16.26 -9.68 -9.93
N ARG A 162 -16.97 -10.05 -10.99
CA ARG A 162 -18.35 -9.60 -11.23
C ARG A 162 -19.32 -10.68 -10.72
N GLN A 163 -20.37 -10.23 -10.04
CA GLN A 163 -21.52 -11.06 -9.73
C GLN A 163 -22.51 -10.91 -10.89
N HIS A 164 -22.70 -11.99 -11.67
CA HIS A 164 -23.60 -12.06 -12.82
C HIS A 164 -23.19 -11.21 -14.05
N ALA A 165 -23.96 -11.34 -15.13
CA ALA A 165 -23.77 -10.64 -16.40
C ALA A 165 -24.07 -9.12 -16.37
N ASN A 166 -24.51 -8.57 -15.23
CA ASN A 166 -25.08 -7.22 -15.11
C ASN A 166 -24.11 -6.19 -14.48
N ASP A 167 -22.79 -6.38 -14.60
CA ASP A 167 -21.78 -5.45 -14.07
C ASP A 167 -21.93 -5.12 -12.58
N VAL A 168 -22.35 -6.10 -11.78
CA VAL A 168 -22.47 -5.95 -10.34
C VAL A 168 -21.19 -6.44 -9.67
N ILE A 169 -20.71 -5.70 -8.67
CA ILE A 169 -19.62 -6.12 -7.80
C ILE A 169 -20.12 -6.17 -6.36
N ALA A 170 -19.47 -7.02 -5.56
CA ALA A 170 -19.68 -7.05 -4.12
C ALA A 170 -18.36 -7.06 -3.38
N VAL A 171 -18.27 -6.27 -2.32
CA VAL A 171 -17.12 -6.26 -1.41
C VAL A 171 -17.59 -6.47 0.02
N LEU A 172 -16.75 -7.16 0.80
CA LEU A 172 -17.03 -7.54 2.18
C LEU A 172 -16.05 -6.86 3.13
N VAL A 173 -16.57 -6.39 4.26
CA VAL A 173 -15.79 -5.82 5.36
C VAL A 173 -16.16 -6.58 6.64
N LYS A 174 -15.15 -7.15 7.29
CA LYS A 174 -15.34 -7.93 8.53
C LYS A 174 -15.79 -7.01 9.66
N GLU A 175 -16.93 -7.33 10.28
CA GLU A 175 -17.49 -6.52 11.37
C GLU A 175 -16.56 -6.47 12.58
N ARG A 176 -15.91 -7.60 12.93
CA ARG A 176 -15.02 -7.70 14.08
C ARG A 176 -13.80 -6.76 14.05
N THR A 177 -13.41 -6.29 12.87
CA THR A 177 -12.27 -5.38 12.67
C THR A 177 -12.69 -4.02 12.13
N PHE A 178 -13.98 -3.78 11.88
CA PHE A 178 -14.44 -2.54 11.30
C PHE A 178 -15.05 -1.64 12.37
N PHE A 179 -14.34 -0.56 12.67
CA PHE A 179 -14.72 0.43 13.67
C PHE A 179 -15.04 1.76 12.98
N PRO A 180 -16.32 2.03 12.64
CA PRO A 180 -16.70 3.28 11.97
C PRO A 180 -16.26 4.51 12.74
N HIS A 181 -15.70 5.49 12.03
CA HIS A 181 -15.16 6.70 12.61
C HIS A 181 -15.26 7.88 11.63
N ARG A 182 -15.43 9.11 12.13
CA ARG A 182 -15.58 10.33 11.29
C ARG A 182 -14.41 10.56 10.33
N ARG A 183 -13.22 10.09 10.69
CA ARG A 183 -11.97 10.17 9.91
C ARG A 183 -11.53 8.84 9.29
N HIS A 184 -12.42 7.85 9.26
CA HIS A 184 -12.16 6.58 8.61
C HIS A 184 -13.06 6.44 7.39
N PHE A 185 -12.48 6.00 6.27
CA PHE A 185 -13.16 5.84 4.99
C PHE A 185 -13.00 4.41 4.49
N VAL A 186 -13.91 4.00 3.61
CA VAL A 186 -13.83 2.77 2.83
C VAL A 186 -13.68 3.16 1.37
N LEU A 187 -12.56 2.79 0.75
CA LEU A 187 -12.32 2.91 -0.68
C LEU A 187 -12.68 1.58 -1.35
N VAL A 188 -13.63 1.61 -2.28
CA VAL A 188 -14.02 0.45 -3.07
C VAL A 188 -13.58 0.61 -4.51
N GLN A 189 -12.88 -0.40 -5.04
CA GLN A 189 -12.31 -0.38 -6.39
C GLN A 189 -12.66 -1.67 -7.15
N TYR A 190 -12.67 -1.57 -8.47
CA TYR A 190 -12.84 -2.72 -9.36
C TYR A 190 -11.71 -2.77 -10.38
N PHE A 191 -11.16 -3.97 -10.60
CA PHE A 191 -10.20 -4.22 -11.68
C PHE A 191 -10.88 -4.99 -12.81
N ASP A 192 -10.93 -4.39 -13.99
CA ASP A 192 -11.42 -5.04 -15.20
C ASP A 192 -10.32 -5.93 -15.77
N ARG A 193 -10.46 -7.25 -15.61
CA ARG A 193 -9.48 -8.23 -16.11
C ARG A 193 -9.39 -8.27 -17.63
N THR A 194 -10.49 -7.96 -18.33
CA THR A 194 -10.52 -7.96 -19.80
C THR A 194 -9.75 -6.77 -20.35
N LEU A 195 -10.01 -5.58 -19.79
CA LEU A 195 -9.34 -4.35 -20.19
C LEU A 195 -7.99 -4.13 -19.49
N ARG A 196 -7.64 -5.00 -18.53
CA ARG A 196 -6.42 -4.96 -17.71
C ARG A 196 -6.18 -3.59 -17.07
N ARG A 197 -7.23 -2.99 -16.53
CA ARG A 197 -7.16 -1.66 -15.90
C ARG A 197 -8.14 -1.54 -14.75
N LEU A 198 -7.86 -0.61 -13.83
CA LEU A 198 -8.86 -0.18 -12.87
C LEU A 198 -10.06 0.43 -13.60
N HIS A 199 -11.24 0.16 -13.07
CA HIS A 199 -12.45 0.84 -13.49
C HIS A 199 -12.31 2.36 -13.31
N PRO A 200 -12.82 3.20 -14.22
CA PRO A 200 -12.68 4.65 -14.12
C PRO A 200 -13.41 5.27 -12.91
N VAL A 201 -14.30 4.51 -12.27
CA VAL A 201 -15.04 4.94 -11.09
C VAL A 201 -14.67 4.07 -9.89
N SER A 202 -14.33 4.72 -8.78
CA SER A 202 -14.18 4.15 -7.44
C SER A 202 -15.21 4.76 -6.50
N TRP A 203 -15.39 4.19 -5.30
CA TRP A 203 -16.24 4.78 -4.27
C TRP A 203 -15.43 5.09 -3.02
N LEU A 204 -15.38 6.36 -2.62
CA LEU A 204 -14.74 6.81 -1.38
C LEU A 204 -15.80 7.16 -0.34
N ILE A 205 -16.07 6.22 0.55
CA ILE A 205 -17.25 6.25 1.41
C ILE A 205 -16.82 6.55 2.85
N PRO A 206 -17.34 7.57 3.54
CA PRO A 206 -17.15 7.72 4.98
C PRO A 206 -17.60 6.44 5.70
N SER A 207 -16.78 5.88 6.59
CA SER A 207 -17.07 4.59 7.24
C SER A 207 -18.39 4.58 8.02
N LEU A 208 -18.80 5.73 8.58
CA LEU A 208 -20.11 5.91 9.21
C LEU A 208 -21.26 5.75 8.21
N ALA A 209 -21.11 6.30 7.00
CA ALA A 209 -22.09 6.14 5.93
C ALA A 209 -22.09 4.69 5.42
N PHE A 210 -20.92 4.07 5.29
CA PHE A 210 -20.79 2.66 4.91
C PHE A 210 -21.53 1.75 5.89
N ALA A 211 -21.27 1.89 7.19
CA ALA A 211 -21.92 1.10 8.24
C ALA A 211 -23.45 1.23 8.24
N ARG A 212 -23.97 2.41 7.85
CA ARG A 212 -25.41 2.68 7.74
C ARG A 212 -26.05 2.08 6.48
N LEU A 213 -25.34 2.08 5.35
CA LEU A 213 -25.90 1.73 4.04
C LEU A 213 -25.65 0.29 3.61
N ALA A 214 -24.59 -0.33 4.15
CA ALA A 214 -24.19 -1.69 3.80
C ALA A 214 -25.19 -2.72 4.33
N ASN A 215 -25.37 -3.80 3.59
CA ASN A 215 -26.11 -4.95 4.08
C ASN A 215 -25.29 -5.63 5.19
N ARG A 216 -25.94 -6.10 6.24
CA ARG A 216 -25.27 -6.82 7.34
C ARG A 216 -25.74 -8.26 7.34
N SER A 217 -24.79 -9.19 7.28
CA SER A 217 -25.07 -10.62 7.41
C SER A 217 -23.82 -11.36 7.88
N SER A 218 -24.00 -12.33 8.78
CA SER A 218 -22.95 -13.25 9.23
C SER A 218 -21.63 -12.58 9.67
N GLY A 219 -21.72 -11.48 10.44
CA GLY A 219 -20.53 -10.76 10.94
C GLY A 219 -19.77 -9.99 9.86
N MET A 220 -20.43 -9.65 8.75
CA MET A 220 -19.86 -8.89 7.64
C MET A 220 -20.77 -7.72 7.27
N TYR A 221 -20.15 -6.60 6.92
CA TYR A 221 -20.78 -5.56 6.12
C TYR A 221 -20.52 -5.86 4.64
N GLN A 222 -21.57 -5.80 3.84
CA GLN A 222 -21.51 -6.03 2.41
C GLN A 222 -21.99 -4.79 1.64
N MET A 223 -21.14 -4.31 0.75
CA MET A 223 -21.52 -3.37 -0.29
C MET A 223 -21.75 -4.16 -1.58
N VAL A 224 -22.92 -3.99 -2.17
CA VAL A 224 -23.25 -4.45 -3.53
C VAL A 224 -23.53 -3.22 -4.37
N THR A 225 -22.86 -3.09 -5.51
CA THR A 225 -23.02 -1.94 -6.41
C THR A 225 -22.88 -2.35 -7.87
N ASN A 226 -23.50 -1.59 -8.77
CA ASN A 226 -23.33 -1.72 -10.21
C ASN A 226 -22.22 -0.78 -10.67
N LEU A 227 -21.31 -1.26 -11.53
CA LEU A 227 -20.21 -0.49 -12.09
C LEU A 227 -20.69 0.72 -12.93
N ASN A 228 -21.90 0.65 -13.50
CA ASN A 228 -22.53 1.72 -14.26
C ASN A 228 -23.16 2.83 -13.38
N GLY A 229 -22.98 2.75 -12.05
CA GLY A 229 -22.86 3.86 -11.09
C GLY A 229 -24.00 4.87 -10.89
N THR A 230 -25.00 4.95 -11.77
CA THR A 230 -25.86 6.14 -11.86
C THR A 230 -27.17 6.06 -11.05
N LYS A 231 -27.57 4.88 -10.57
CA LYS A 231 -28.84 4.69 -9.82
C LYS A 231 -28.70 3.73 -8.64
N ASN A 232 -27.83 4.03 -7.68
CA ASN A 232 -27.76 3.26 -6.44
C ASN A 232 -27.44 4.13 -5.21
N ARG A 233 -27.61 3.55 -4.02
CA ARG A 233 -27.36 4.23 -2.72
C ARG A 233 -25.90 4.67 -2.51
N TRP A 234 -24.98 4.20 -3.35
CA TRP A 234 -23.55 4.52 -3.31
C TRP A 234 -23.16 5.63 -4.27
N ALA A 235 -24.04 6.03 -5.20
CA ALA A 235 -23.79 7.06 -6.20
C ALA A 235 -23.21 8.38 -5.63
N PRO A 236 -23.64 8.88 -4.44
CA PRO A 236 -23.06 10.10 -3.86
C PRO A 236 -21.57 9.99 -3.47
N TYR A 237 -21.02 8.77 -3.39
CA TYR A 237 -19.63 8.51 -3.02
C TYR A 237 -18.78 8.07 -4.21
N ALA A 238 -19.37 7.98 -5.40
CA ALA A 238 -18.66 7.65 -6.63
C ALA A 238 -17.73 8.82 -7.02
N ILE A 239 -16.49 8.49 -7.33
CA ILE A 239 -15.46 9.44 -7.75
C ILE A 239 -14.64 8.84 -8.90
N PRO A 240 -14.02 9.68 -9.76
CA PRO A 240 -13.02 9.19 -10.69
C PRO A 240 -11.91 8.45 -9.94
N THR A 241 -11.53 7.26 -10.42
CA THR A 241 -10.49 6.46 -9.78
C THR A 241 -9.15 7.18 -9.78
N GLU A 242 -8.84 7.97 -10.82
CA GLU A 242 -7.65 8.81 -10.83
C GLU A 242 -7.62 9.87 -9.71
N ASP A 243 -8.77 10.25 -9.17
CA ASP A 243 -8.91 11.32 -8.17
C ASP A 243 -9.04 10.80 -6.73
N ASP A 244 -9.02 9.48 -6.52
CA ASP A 244 -9.31 8.86 -5.21
C ASP A 244 -8.37 9.35 -4.09
N ALA A 245 -7.08 9.43 -4.39
CA ALA A 245 -6.07 9.88 -3.45
C ALA A 245 -6.15 11.39 -3.21
N ALA A 246 -6.28 12.21 -4.26
CA ALA A 246 -6.50 13.64 -4.13
C ALA A 246 -7.77 13.97 -3.31
N ALA A 247 -8.87 13.23 -3.54
CA ALA A 247 -10.11 13.37 -2.78
C ALA A 247 -9.91 13.01 -1.30
N PHE A 248 -9.17 11.93 -1.02
CA PHE A 248 -8.83 11.52 0.34
C PHE A 248 -7.94 12.55 1.05
N ILE A 249 -6.91 13.09 0.38
CA ILE A 249 -6.04 14.15 0.91
C ILE A 249 -6.86 15.41 1.24
N ARG A 250 -7.78 15.82 0.36
CA ARG A 250 -8.68 16.95 0.62
C ARG A 250 -9.54 16.70 1.86
N TRP A 251 -10.05 15.48 2.04
CA TRP A 251 -10.82 15.11 3.22
C TRP A 251 -10.00 15.14 4.51
N MET A 252 -8.80 14.58 4.48
CA MET A 252 -7.87 14.56 5.62
C MET A 252 -7.53 15.96 6.13
N ARG A 253 -7.40 16.93 5.21
CA ARG A 253 -7.10 18.33 5.54
C ARG A 253 -8.29 19.10 6.12
N ARG A 254 -9.51 18.55 6.09
CA ARG A 254 -10.68 19.23 6.67
C ARG A 254 -10.55 19.27 8.20
N PRO A 255 -10.94 20.38 8.84
CA PRO A 255 -11.09 20.41 10.29
C PRO A 255 -12.01 19.28 10.73
N PRO A 256 -11.76 18.64 11.89
CA PRO A 256 -12.75 17.72 12.45
C PRO A 256 -14.04 18.52 12.66
N ALA A 257 -15.16 18.06 12.08
CA ALA A 257 -16.46 18.62 12.40
C ALA A 257 -16.68 18.47 13.91
N ALA A 258 -17.07 19.57 14.56
CA ALA A 258 -17.35 19.65 16.00
C ALA A 258 -18.39 18.60 16.45
#